data_AF-I2FVB7-F1
#
_entry.id   AF-I2FVB7-F1
#
_cell.length_a   1.000
_cell.length_b   1.000
_cell.length_c   1.000
_cell.angle_alpha   90.00
_cell.angle_beta   90.00
_cell.angle_gamma   90.00
#
_symmetry.space_group_name_H-M   'P 1'
#
loop_
_entity.id
_entity.type
_entity.pdbx_description
1 polymer ?
#
loop_
_entity_poly.entity_id
_entity_poly.type
_entity_poly.pdbx_seq_one_letter_code
_entity_poly.pdbx_strand_id
1 'polypeptide(L)'
;MVEENKSQASTGKATKRSKRTKKVTIIQQPQAENTTNNDNEIDNDPKSESDNDDIGKQYSFHTLAKLLELVLKLTSQNYYSWSAHVRSFLRSVPHAMEHLEGVYNADHPKWSCSFNNALTNAICSTINTIGEYNVNYLLLDIIREYLTFSQVWNKIETRLGNKATRTSCWLALITQLSDVKMFHADAWKLIQDIRAIQAEGSILGRPFADDTLFSALQKCMIRHPVFRETVATVHQLSFDALATALSTCQLALESVPTQKFDP
;
A
#
# COMPACT_ATOMS: atom_id res chain seq x y z
N MET A 1 42.17 -14.52 43.30
CA MET A 1 42.74 -15.09 42.06
C MET A 1 41.84 -14.59 40.94
N VAL A 2 42.00 -13.37 40.41
CA VAL A 2 43.10 -12.82 39.60
C VAL A 2 43.49 -13.74 38.46
N GLU A 3 42.95 -13.46 37.27
CA GLU A 3 43.76 -13.32 36.07
C GLU A 3 43.06 -12.39 35.08
N GLU A 4 43.64 -11.19 34.97
CA GLU A 4 43.44 -10.25 33.88
C GLU A 4 44.13 -10.78 32.62
N ASN A 5 43.57 -10.52 31.44
CA ASN A 5 44.40 -10.38 30.25
C ASN A 5 43.94 -9.20 29.40
N LYS A 6 44.87 -8.23 29.33
CA LYS A 6 44.86 -7.02 28.51
C LYS A 6 45.70 -7.24 27.25
N SER A 7 45.59 -6.26 26.34
CA SER A 7 46.46 -5.89 25.21
C SER A 7 45.96 -6.37 23.84
N GLN A 8 46.02 -5.57 22.76
CA GLN A 8 46.61 -4.24 22.57
C GLN A 8 46.02 -3.56 21.33
N ALA A 9 46.16 -2.24 21.31
CA ALA A 9 45.85 -1.31 20.24
C ALA A 9 46.60 -1.57 18.93
N SER A 10 45.99 -1.18 17.80
CA SER A 10 46.75 -0.66 16.67
C SER A 10 46.03 0.52 16.02
N THR A 11 46.80 1.59 15.91
CA THR A 11 46.45 2.94 15.44
C THR A 11 46.84 3.05 13.98
N GLY A 12 45.93 3.50 13.12
CA GLY A 12 46.22 3.80 11.71
C GLY A 12 45.62 5.13 11.28
N LYS A 13 46.37 6.21 11.49
CA LYS A 13 46.14 7.52 10.84
C LYS A 13 46.65 7.45 9.40
N ALA A 14 45.82 7.83 8.42
CA ALA A 14 46.31 8.36 7.15
C ALA A 14 45.32 9.37 6.56
N THR A 15 45.72 10.63 6.67
CA THR A 15 45.19 11.84 6.04
C THR A 15 45.24 11.73 4.51
N LYS A 16 44.16 12.08 3.79
CA LYS A 16 44.29 12.78 2.50
C LYS A 16 43.05 13.61 2.15
N ARG A 17 43.28 14.90 2.30
CA ARG A 17 42.53 16.08 1.89
C ARG A 17 42.38 16.06 0.35
N SER A 18 41.17 16.19 -0.18
CA SER A 18 40.97 16.66 -1.55
C SER A 18 39.85 17.70 -1.56
N LYS A 19 40.27 18.96 -1.72
CA LYS A 19 39.43 20.11 -2.06
C LYS A 19 39.15 20.02 -3.56
N ARG A 20 37.88 20.12 -3.98
CA ARG A 20 37.55 20.63 -5.32
C ARG A 20 36.21 21.37 -5.33
N THR A 21 36.34 22.67 -5.14
CA THR A 21 35.74 23.78 -5.90
C THR A 21 34.28 23.68 -6.35
N LYS A 22 33.44 24.49 -5.70
CA LYS A 22 32.16 25.03 -6.20
C LYS A 22 32.33 25.63 -7.60
N LYS A 23 31.44 25.29 -8.53
CA LYS A 23 31.10 26.16 -9.66
C LYS A 23 29.59 26.39 -9.64
N VAL A 24 29.21 27.55 -9.13
CA VAL A 24 27.88 28.13 -9.24
C VAL A 24 27.82 28.75 -10.64
N THR A 25 26.90 28.29 -11.47
CA THR A 25 26.58 28.97 -12.74
C THR A 25 25.23 29.63 -12.55
N ILE A 26 25.27 30.94 -12.31
CA ILE A 26 24.13 31.86 -12.43
C ILE A 26 23.93 32.07 -13.93
N ILE A 27 22.76 31.71 -14.46
CA ILE A 27 22.31 32.18 -15.78
C ILE A 27 21.18 33.17 -15.51
N GLN A 28 21.46 34.43 -15.85
CA GLN A 28 20.51 35.52 -15.89
C GLN A 28 19.53 35.33 -17.06
N GLN A 29 18.29 35.76 -16.82
CA GLN A 29 17.29 36.15 -17.81
C GLN A 29 17.87 37.07 -18.90
N PRO A 30 17.20 37.14 -20.07
CA PRO A 30 16.54 38.41 -20.36
C PRO A 30 15.07 38.26 -20.74
N GLN A 31 14.31 39.23 -20.25
CA GLN A 31 12.97 39.63 -20.68
C GLN A 31 13.12 40.86 -21.59
N ALA A 32 12.33 40.93 -22.67
CA ALA A 32 11.86 42.11 -23.45
C ALA A 32 11.58 41.63 -24.88
N GLU A 33 10.61 42.09 -25.67
CA GLU A 33 9.48 43.01 -25.58
C GLU A 33 8.64 42.76 -26.86
N ASN A 34 7.37 43.16 -26.84
CA ASN A 34 6.40 43.01 -27.93
C ASN A 34 6.79 43.75 -29.22
N THR A 35 6.44 43.21 -30.40
CA THR A 35 5.86 43.99 -31.50
C THR A 35 5.02 43.12 -32.44
N THR A 36 3.93 43.71 -32.91
CA THR A 36 2.75 43.28 -33.68
C THR A 36 2.94 43.03 -35.19
N ASN A 37 2.03 42.17 -35.70
CA ASN A 37 1.25 42.24 -36.96
C ASN A 37 1.72 41.63 -38.29
N ASN A 38 0.80 40.76 -38.77
CA ASN A 38 0.19 40.61 -40.10
C ASN A 38 0.69 39.55 -41.11
N ASP A 39 -0.22 38.58 -41.27
CA ASP A 39 -0.88 38.10 -42.50
C ASP A 39 -0.21 37.12 -43.48
N ASN A 40 -0.90 35.97 -43.55
CA ASN A 40 -1.26 35.14 -44.70
C ASN A 40 -0.17 34.34 -45.43
N GLU A 41 -0.21 33.01 -45.25
CA GLU A 41 -0.54 32.12 -46.37
C GLU A 41 -1.08 30.77 -45.85
N ILE A 42 -2.21 30.36 -46.44
CA ILE A 42 -2.85 29.06 -46.25
C ILE A 42 -2.14 28.10 -47.19
N ASP A 43 -1.61 26.99 -46.67
CA ASP A 43 -1.29 25.83 -47.51
C ASP A 43 -2.03 24.58 -47.00
N ASN A 44 -2.62 23.89 -47.96
CA ASN A 44 -3.61 22.84 -47.77
C ASN A 44 -2.94 21.45 -47.76
N ASP A 45 -3.20 20.72 -46.67
CA ASP A 45 -3.31 19.26 -46.57
C ASP A 45 -2.04 18.37 -46.79
N PRO A 46 -2.01 17.13 -46.26
CA PRO A 46 -3.12 16.36 -45.70
C PRO A 46 -3.06 16.23 -44.18
N LYS A 47 -4.23 16.31 -43.56
CA LYS A 47 -4.54 15.63 -42.29
C LYS A 47 -3.99 14.20 -42.33
N SER A 48 -2.88 13.99 -41.63
CA SER A 48 -2.54 12.66 -41.16
C SER A 48 -3.59 12.32 -40.10
N GLU A 49 -4.58 11.54 -40.51
CA GLU A 49 -5.40 10.71 -39.63
C GLU A 49 -4.43 9.77 -38.90
N SER A 50 -3.82 10.29 -37.84
CA SER A 50 -3.28 9.48 -36.77
C SER A 50 -4.50 8.95 -36.03
N ASP A 51 -4.98 7.79 -36.47
CA ASP A 51 -5.73 6.86 -35.63
C ASP A 51 -4.84 6.48 -34.44
N ASN A 52 -4.74 7.39 -33.48
CA ASN A 52 -4.22 7.08 -32.17
C ASN A 52 -5.37 6.43 -31.42
N ASP A 53 -5.33 5.11 -31.47
CA ASP A 53 -6.11 4.18 -30.66
C ASP A 53 -6.41 4.73 -29.27
N ASP A 54 -7.70 4.75 -28.96
CA ASP A 54 -8.30 4.69 -27.63
C ASP A 54 -7.46 5.33 -26.51
N ILE A 55 -7.58 6.65 -26.45
CA ILE A 55 -7.15 7.52 -25.36
C ILE A 55 -7.72 6.96 -24.06
N GLY A 56 -6.96 6.08 -23.42
CA GLY A 56 -7.21 5.61 -22.07
C GLY A 56 -7.40 6.85 -21.22
N LYS A 57 -8.65 7.07 -20.77
CA LYS A 57 -9.10 8.29 -20.07
C LYS A 57 -8.03 8.71 -19.08
N GLN A 58 -7.24 9.71 -19.45
CA GLN A 58 -6.20 10.22 -18.60
C GLN A 58 -6.94 10.81 -17.39
N TYR A 59 -6.82 10.15 -16.24
CA TYR A 59 -7.52 10.61 -15.05
C TYR A 59 -7.07 12.03 -14.76
N SER A 60 -8.00 12.98 -14.79
CA SER A 60 -7.69 14.35 -14.42
C SER A 60 -7.27 14.38 -12.95
N PHE A 61 -6.40 15.33 -12.59
CA PHE A 61 -6.02 15.58 -11.19
C PHE A 61 -7.24 15.66 -10.27
N HIS A 62 -8.29 16.34 -10.74
CA HIS A 62 -9.53 16.52 -9.98
C HIS A 62 -10.22 15.20 -9.65
N THR A 63 -10.23 14.25 -10.58
CA THR A 63 -10.80 12.92 -10.37
C THR A 63 -9.97 12.11 -9.37
N LEU A 64 -8.64 12.12 -9.50
CA LEU A 64 -7.76 11.43 -8.55
C LEU A 64 -7.85 12.01 -7.14
N ALA A 65 -7.87 13.34 -7.02
CA ALA A 65 -7.97 14.03 -5.75
C ALA A 65 -9.30 13.71 -5.03
N LYS A 66 -10.44 13.77 -5.74
CA LYS A 66 -11.75 13.41 -5.18
C LYS A 66 -11.82 11.96 -4.70
N LEU A 67 -11.21 11.04 -5.44
CA LEU A 67 -11.23 9.63 -5.06
C LEU A 67 -10.32 9.35 -3.85
N LEU A 68 -9.16 10.01 -3.77
CA LEU A 68 -8.26 9.91 -2.63
C LEU A 68 -8.77 10.67 -1.40
N GLU A 69 -9.71 11.60 -1.55
CA GLU A 69 -10.36 12.29 -0.43
C GLU A 69 -11.14 11.32 0.47
N LEU A 70 -11.60 10.20 -0.08
CA LEU A 70 -12.27 9.12 0.67
C LEU A 70 -11.29 8.24 1.47
N VAL A 71 -9.98 8.38 1.25
CA VAL A 71 -8.96 7.65 2.00
C VAL A 71 -8.78 8.31 3.37
N LEU A 72 -8.75 7.50 4.42
CA LEU A 72 -8.45 7.94 5.79
C LEU A 72 -7.17 8.79 5.80
N LYS A 73 -7.15 9.91 6.51
CA LYS A 73 -5.94 10.75 6.55
C LYS A 73 -4.77 10.00 7.20
N LEU A 74 -3.59 10.06 6.57
CA LEU A 74 -2.35 9.45 7.05
C LEU A 74 -1.92 10.06 8.39
N THR A 75 -1.69 9.20 9.37
CA THR A 75 -1.10 9.49 10.67
C THR A 75 0.09 8.55 10.91
N SER A 76 0.86 8.80 11.96
CA SER A 76 1.96 7.89 12.34
C SER A 76 1.46 6.50 12.75
N GLN A 77 0.19 6.36 13.16
CA GLN A 77 -0.38 5.10 13.65
C GLN A 77 -1.04 4.25 12.55
N ASN A 78 -1.58 4.87 11.51
CA ASN A 78 -2.36 4.17 10.49
C ASN A 78 -1.61 3.98 9.16
N TYR A 79 -0.29 4.22 9.13
CA TYR A 79 0.53 4.20 7.90
C TYR A 79 0.26 2.96 7.04
N TYR A 80 0.24 1.77 7.62
CA TYR A 80 0.05 0.56 6.81
C TYR A 80 -1.35 0.49 6.20
N SER A 81 -2.40 0.70 7.00
CA SER A 81 -3.79 0.77 6.52
C SER A 81 -3.93 1.81 5.41
N TRP A 82 -3.45 3.04 5.65
CA TRP A 82 -3.40 4.10 4.65
C TRP A 82 -2.68 3.65 3.38
N SER A 83 -1.48 3.08 3.51
CA SER A 83 -0.66 2.69 2.35
C SER A 83 -1.34 1.64 1.49
N ALA A 84 -2.08 0.72 2.12
CA ALA A 84 -2.81 -0.32 1.43
C ALA A 84 -4.07 0.20 0.74
N HIS A 85 -4.81 1.11 1.38
CA HIS A 85 -5.94 1.79 0.75
C HIS A 85 -5.49 2.59 -0.47
N VAL A 86 -4.40 3.35 -0.36
CA VAL A 86 -3.84 4.09 -1.49
C VAL A 86 -3.37 3.13 -2.59
N ARG A 87 -2.62 2.07 -2.28
CA ARG A 87 -2.20 1.07 -3.29
C ARG A 87 -3.37 0.37 -3.95
N SER A 88 -4.39 -0.03 -3.18
CA SER A 88 -5.61 -0.66 -3.71
C SER A 88 -6.34 0.28 -4.66
N PHE A 89 -6.42 1.56 -4.32
CA PHE A 89 -6.99 2.58 -5.19
C PHE A 89 -6.15 2.75 -6.46
N LEU A 90 -4.84 2.91 -6.35
CA LEU A 90 -3.97 3.11 -7.51
C LEU A 90 -3.97 1.90 -8.45
N ARG A 91 -4.25 0.69 -7.98
CA ARG A 91 -4.43 -0.50 -8.84
C ARG A 91 -5.59 -0.37 -9.83
N SER A 92 -6.62 0.43 -9.53
CA SER A 92 -7.68 0.72 -10.51
C SER A 92 -7.26 1.77 -11.55
N VAL A 93 -6.05 2.31 -11.44
CA VAL A 93 -5.43 3.27 -12.37
C VAL A 93 -4.04 2.72 -12.75
N PRO A 94 -3.94 1.77 -13.70
CA PRO A 94 -2.72 1.01 -13.96
C PRO A 94 -1.45 1.86 -14.11
N HIS A 95 -1.53 2.98 -14.84
CA HIS A 95 -0.39 3.89 -15.02
C HIS A 95 0.08 4.53 -13.72
N ALA A 96 -0.80 4.75 -12.74
CA ALA A 96 -0.41 5.30 -11.44
C ALA A 96 0.38 4.29 -10.59
N MET A 97 0.11 2.98 -10.73
CA MET A 97 0.95 1.94 -10.11
C MET A 97 2.36 1.91 -10.69
N GLU A 98 2.49 2.02 -12.01
CA GLU A 98 3.82 2.08 -12.66
C GLU A 98 4.62 3.32 -12.19
N HIS A 99 3.94 4.45 -11.93
CA HIS A 99 4.56 5.62 -11.33
C HIS A 99 4.94 5.40 -9.86
N LEU A 100 4.12 4.67 -9.09
CA LEU A 100 4.41 4.35 -7.69
C LEU A 100 5.71 3.55 -7.57
N GLU A 101 5.88 2.58 -8.45
CA GLU A 101 7.02 1.68 -8.49
C GLU A 101 8.25 2.31 -9.16
N GLY A 102 8.10 3.47 -9.80
CA GLY A 102 9.18 4.20 -10.47
C GLY A 102 9.67 3.49 -11.74
N VAL A 103 8.78 2.78 -12.44
CA VAL A 103 9.12 1.95 -13.62
C VAL A 103 9.37 2.81 -14.85
N TYR A 104 8.70 3.95 -14.96
CA TYR A 104 8.92 4.89 -16.06
C TYR A 104 10.20 5.70 -15.87
N ASN A 105 10.99 5.81 -16.94
CA ASN A 105 12.04 6.82 -17.03
C ASN A 105 11.41 8.21 -17.23
N ALA A 106 12.17 9.26 -16.89
CA ALA A 106 11.68 10.64 -16.97
C ALA A 106 11.28 11.08 -18.39
N ASP A 107 11.83 10.41 -19.40
CA ASP A 107 11.55 10.66 -20.82
C ASP A 107 10.37 9.84 -21.36
N HIS A 108 9.75 8.98 -20.54
CA HIS A 108 8.64 8.16 -20.98
C HIS A 108 7.44 9.05 -21.37
N PRO A 109 6.74 8.80 -22.49
CA PRO A 109 5.58 9.61 -22.89
C PRO A 109 4.46 9.67 -21.84
N LYS A 110 4.35 8.61 -21.02
CA LYS A 110 3.39 8.55 -19.89
C LYS A 110 3.88 9.26 -18.63
N TRP A 111 5.18 9.56 -18.51
CA TRP A 111 5.77 10.34 -17.42
C TRP A 111 5.65 11.84 -17.72
N SER A 112 4.42 12.33 -17.80
CA SER A 112 4.22 13.79 -17.92
C SER A 112 4.41 14.45 -16.55
N CYS A 113 5.18 15.55 -16.52
CA CYS A 113 5.37 16.35 -15.30
C CYS A 113 4.03 16.75 -14.65
N SER A 114 3.00 17.04 -15.46
CA SER A 114 1.66 17.38 -15.00
C SER A 114 1.01 16.23 -14.23
N PHE A 115 1.03 15.01 -14.79
CA PHE A 115 0.45 13.83 -14.12
C PHE A 115 1.21 13.45 -12.84
N ASN A 116 2.54 13.50 -12.89
CA ASN A 116 3.36 13.28 -11.71
C ASN A 116 3.03 14.28 -10.58
N ASN A 117 2.93 15.58 -10.90
CA ASN A 117 2.58 16.61 -9.92
C ASN A 117 1.15 16.41 -9.38
N ALA A 118 0.22 16.02 -10.23
CA ALA A 118 -1.15 15.69 -9.85
C ALA A 118 -1.17 14.55 -8.82
N LEU A 119 -0.46 13.45 -9.08
CA LEU A 119 -0.36 12.32 -8.16
C LEU A 119 0.32 12.70 -6.84
N THR A 120 1.43 13.45 -6.90
CA THR A 120 2.12 13.96 -5.70
C THR A 120 1.18 14.81 -4.84
N ASN A 121 0.48 15.77 -5.45
CA ASN A 121 -0.46 16.63 -4.73
C ASN A 121 -1.62 15.83 -4.12
N ALA A 122 -2.14 14.85 -4.85
CA ALA A 122 -3.21 14.00 -4.37
C ALA A 122 -2.77 13.12 -3.18
N ILE A 123 -1.54 12.59 -3.19
CA ILE A 123 -0.99 11.92 -1.99
C ILE A 123 -0.83 12.89 -0.83
N CYS A 124 -0.24 14.06 -1.07
CA CYS A 124 -0.02 15.05 -0.01
C CYS A 124 -1.34 15.51 0.63
N SER A 125 -2.45 15.56 -0.13
CA SER A 125 -3.76 15.91 0.42
C SER A 125 -4.31 14.87 1.38
N THR A 126 -3.86 13.61 1.30
CA THR A 126 -4.26 12.55 2.24
C THR A 126 -3.49 12.60 3.56
N ILE A 127 -2.52 13.50 3.73
CA ILE A 127 -1.71 13.58 4.94
C ILE A 127 -2.43 14.35 6.04
N ASN A 128 -2.52 13.78 7.25
CA ASN A 128 -3.06 14.51 8.39
C ASN A 128 -2.03 15.51 8.93
N THR A 129 -2.38 16.79 8.88
CA THR A 129 -1.55 17.90 9.36
C THR A 129 -1.94 18.38 10.76
N ILE A 130 -2.96 17.79 11.38
CA ILE A 130 -3.53 18.24 12.66
C ILE A 130 -3.65 17.04 13.64
N GLY A 131 -3.51 17.29 14.95
CA GLY A 131 -3.72 16.30 16.01
C GLY A 131 -2.44 15.65 16.56
N GLU A 132 -2.58 14.79 17.57
CA GLU A 132 -1.45 14.19 18.31
C GLU A 132 -0.54 13.30 17.44
N TYR A 133 -1.14 12.59 16.48
CA TYR A 133 -0.44 11.67 15.56
C TYR A 133 -0.22 12.25 14.17
N ASN A 134 -0.25 13.58 14.05
CA ASN A 134 -0.01 14.25 12.78
C ASN A 134 1.40 13.95 12.28
N VAL A 135 1.55 13.96 10.96
CA VAL A 135 2.84 13.73 10.30
C VAL A 135 3.25 14.95 9.47
N ASN A 136 2.94 16.15 9.98
CA ASN A 136 3.17 17.42 9.27
C ASN A 136 4.65 17.63 8.91
N TYR A 137 5.57 17.11 9.72
CA TYR A 137 7.00 17.11 9.42
C TYR A 137 7.34 16.38 8.10
N LEU A 138 6.55 15.38 7.69
CA LEU A 138 6.70 14.73 6.38
C LEU A 138 6.35 15.68 5.25
N LEU A 139 5.28 16.47 5.40
CA LEU A 139 4.88 17.44 4.40
C LEU A 139 5.99 18.49 4.20
N LEU A 140 6.62 18.93 5.29
CA LEU A 140 7.78 19.83 5.24
C LEU A 140 8.98 19.19 4.52
N ASP A 141 9.27 17.93 4.78
CA ASP A 141 10.35 17.17 4.12
C ASP A 141 10.05 16.90 2.63
N ILE A 142 8.78 16.77 2.26
CA ILE A 142 8.33 16.58 0.87
C ILE A 142 8.34 17.91 0.13
N ILE A 143 7.81 18.99 0.70
CA ILE A 143 7.75 20.32 0.06
C ILE A 143 9.14 20.92 -0.14
N ARG A 144 10.10 20.62 0.75
CA ARG A 144 11.48 21.10 0.63
C ARG A 144 12.24 20.50 -0.56
N GLU A 145 11.77 19.38 -1.10
CA GLU A 145 12.42 18.68 -2.19
C GLU A 145 11.46 18.62 -3.39
N TYR A 146 11.92 19.02 -4.58
CA TYR A 146 11.11 18.82 -5.80
C TYR A 146 11.13 17.33 -6.16
N LEU A 147 10.19 16.58 -5.58
CA LEU A 147 10.15 15.12 -5.66
C LEU A 147 9.12 14.63 -6.69
N THR A 148 9.48 13.57 -7.38
CA THR A 148 8.56 12.77 -8.17
C THR A 148 7.62 11.97 -7.27
N PHE A 149 6.52 11.47 -7.82
CA PHE A 149 5.54 10.68 -7.08
C PHE A 149 6.17 9.45 -6.40
N SER A 150 7.02 8.69 -7.11
CA SER A 150 7.71 7.54 -6.54
C SER A 150 8.65 7.95 -5.39
N GLN A 151 9.30 9.10 -5.52
CA GLN A 151 10.19 9.63 -4.48
C GLN A 151 9.40 10.09 -3.25
N VAL A 152 8.27 10.78 -3.44
CA VAL A 152 7.35 11.15 -2.36
C VAL A 152 6.86 9.92 -1.63
N TRP A 153 6.37 8.92 -2.38
CA TRP A 153 5.93 7.64 -1.81
C TRP A 153 7.04 6.97 -1.00
N ASN A 154 8.24 6.85 -1.56
CA ASN A 154 9.38 6.22 -0.91
C ASN A 154 9.82 6.97 0.36
N LYS A 155 9.75 8.31 0.37
CA LYS A 155 10.01 9.10 1.59
C LYS A 155 9.01 8.77 2.69
N ILE A 156 7.71 8.73 2.36
CA ILE A 156 6.66 8.37 3.32
C ILE A 156 6.91 6.96 3.86
N GLU A 157 7.17 6.00 2.97
CA GLU A 157 7.48 4.61 3.33
C GLU A 157 8.72 4.48 4.20
N THR A 158 9.80 5.20 3.89
CA THR A 158 11.03 5.16 4.67
C THR A 158 10.86 5.77 6.06
N ARG A 159 10.08 6.85 6.17
CA ARG A 159 9.90 7.59 7.44
C ARG A 159 8.86 6.96 8.37
N LEU A 160 7.78 6.42 7.81
CA LEU A 160 6.68 5.83 8.59
C LEU A 160 6.66 4.31 8.55
N GLY A 161 7.14 3.70 7.46
CA GLY A 161 7.29 2.26 7.33
C GLY A 161 8.52 1.75 8.07
N ASN A 162 8.59 2.01 9.38
CA ASN A 162 9.63 1.42 10.23
C ASN A 162 9.55 -0.11 10.09
N LYS A 163 10.61 -0.71 9.55
CA LYS A 163 10.70 -2.16 9.36
C LYS A 163 10.45 -2.92 10.67
N ALA A 164 10.92 -2.39 11.80
CA ALA A 164 10.68 -2.99 13.10
C ALA A 164 9.19 -2.98 13.47
N THR A 165 8.48 -1.87 13.23
CA THR A 165 7.03 -1.78 13.44
C THR A 165 6.29 -2.74 12.50
N ARG A 166 6.64 -2.80 11.22
CA ARG A 166 6.05 -3.74 10.26
C ARG A 166 6.20 -5.19 10.72
N THR A 167 7.42 -5.55 11.15
CA THR A 167 7.72 -6.87 11.67
C THR A 167 6.93 -7.15 12.95
N SER A 168 6.84 -6.18 13.86
CA SER A 168 6.07 -6.31 15.10
C SER A 168 4.57 -6.51 14.81
N CYS A 169 3.97 -5.71 13.93
CA CYS A 169 2.57 -5.87 13.52
C CYS A 169 2.34 -7.23 12.85
N TRP A 170 3.26 -7.66 11.98
CA TRP A 170 3.17 -8.98 11.34
C TRP A 170 3.23 -10.13 12.35
N LEU A 171 4.12 -10.05 13.35
CA LEU A 171 4.18 -11.04 14.43
C LEU A 171 2.91 -11.04 15.29
N ALA A 172 2.32 -9.86 15.54
CA ALA A 172 1.04 -9.75 16.23
C ALA A 172 -0.09 -10.43 15.43
N LEU A 173 -0.16 -10.24 14.11
CA LEU A 173 -1.15 -10.92 13.26
C LEU A 173 -0.97 -12.44 13.24
N ILE A 174 0.28 -12.94 13.17
CA ILE A 174 0.55 -14.38 13.29
C ILE A 174 0.00 -14.92 14.62
N THR A 175 0.25 -14.19 15.71
CA THR A 175 -0.23 -14.56 17.05
C THR A 175 -1.76 -14.58 17.08
N GLN A 176 -2.41 -13.52 16.61
CA GLN A 176 -3.88 -13.45 16.52
C GLN A 176 -4.47 -14.59 15.69
N LEU A 177 -3.89 -14.90 14.53
CA LEU A 177 -4.34 -16.00 13.69
C LEU A 177 -4.20 -17.36 14.39
N SER A 178 -3.12 -17.55 15.15
CA SER A 178 -2.88 -18.79 15.89
C SER A 178 -3.82 -18.99 17.09
N ASP A 179 -4.28 -17.86 17.65
CA ASP A 179 -5.14 -17.76 18.83
C ASP A 179 -6.63 -17.60 18.51
N VAL A 180 -6.99 -17.49 17.22
CA VAL A 180 -8.38 -17.41 16.79
C VAL A 180 -9.16 -18.63 17.29
N LYS A 181 -10.38 -18.39 17.76
CA LYS A 181 -11.25 -19.42 18.36
C LYS A 181 -12.68 -19.20 17.88
N MET A 182 -13.41 -20.30 17.74
CA MET A 182 -14.83 -20.24 17.50
C MET A 182 -15.58 -19.99 18.81
N PHE A 183 -16.45 -18.98 18.84
CA PHE A 183 -17.35 -18.71 19.95
C PHE A 183 -18.77 -19.11 19.58
N HIS A 184 -19.53 -19.68 20.53
CA HIS A 184 -20.95 -20.05 20.35
C HIS A 184 -21.26 -20.92 19.13
N ALA A 185 -20.30 -21.73 18.68
CA ALA A 185 -20.41 -22.53 17.45
C ALA A 185 -20.70 -21.70 16.17
N ASP A 186 -20.34 -20.42 16.17
CA ASP A 186 -20.55 -19.50 15.05
C ASP A 186 -19.37 -19.56 14.08
N ALA A 187 -19.52 -20.35 13.01
CA ALA A 187 -18.51 -20.49 11.98
C ALA A 187 -18.41 -19.24 11.09
N TRP A 188 -19.53 -18.52 10.86
CA TRP A 188 -19.50 -17.27 10.12
C TRP A 188 -18.63 -16.22 10.79
N LYS A 189 -18.81 -16.03 12.10
CA LYS A 189 -17.99 -15.08 12.86
C LYS A 189 -16.52 -15.43 12.79
N LEU A 190 -16.18 -16.72 12.95
CA LEU A 190 -14.80 -17.19 12.82
C LEU A 190 -14.21 -16.91 11.43
N ILE A 191 -14.96 -17.20 10.36
CA ILE A 191 -14.53 -16.94 8.97
C ILE A 191 -14.28 -15.45 8.76
N GLN A 192 -15.16 -14.60 9.28
CA GLN A 192 -15.00 -13.14 9.21
C GLN A 192 -13.75 -12.66 9.95
N ASP A 193 -13.49 -13.19 11.14
CA ASP A 193 -12.32 -12.81 11.94
C ASP A 193 -11.01 -13.22 11.23
N ILE A 194 -10.95 -14.42 10.65
CA ILE A 194 -9.80 -14.86 9.85
C ILE A 194 -9.62 -13.99 8.59
N ARG A 195 -10.72 -13.64 7.89
CA ARG A 195 -10.67 -12.75 6.72
C ARG A 195 -10.21 -11.33 7.09
N ALA A 196 -10.58 -10.82 8.26
CA ALA A 196 -10.09 -9.54 8.75
C ALA A 196 -8.56 -9.58 8.96
N ILE A 197 -8.05 -10.63 9.61
CA ILE A 197 -6.60 -10.84 9.79
C ILE A 197 -5.87 -10.98 8.44
N GLN A 198 -6.46 -11.70 7.48
CA GLN A 198 -5.93 -11.82 6.12
C GLN A 198 -5.85 -10.46 5.41
N ALA A 199 -6.90 -9.65 5.53
CA ALA A 199 -6.93 -8.30 4.97
C ALA A 199 -5.84 -7.42 5.59
N GLU A 200 -5.67 -7.46 6.92
CA GLU A 200 -4.58 -6.75 7.60
C GLU A 200 -3.19 -7.23 7.17
N GLY A 201 -2.98 -8.53 7.01
CA GLY A 201 -1.72 -9.06 6.47
C GLY A 201 -1.44 -8.54 5.04
N SER A 202 -2.47 -8.52 4.20
CA SER A 202 -2.41 -7.96 2.84
C SER A 202 -2.07 -6.47 2.86
N ILE A 203 -2.64 -5.73 3.81
CA ILE A 203 -2.35 -4.32 4.06
C ILE A 203 -0.88 -4.10 4.44
N LEU A 204 -0.31 -4.99 5.26
CA LEU A 204 1.12 -5.01 5.58
C LEU A 204 2.01 -5.49 4.41
N GLY A 205 1.44 -5.75 3.23
CA GLY A 205 2.14 -6.28 2.06
C GLY A 205 2.73 -7.67 2.29
N ARG A 206 2.14 -8.45 3.21
CA ARG A 206 2.49 -9.83 3.53
C ARG A 206 1.19 -10.64 3.68
N PRO A 207 0.48 -10.92 2.59
CA PRO A 207 -0.72 -11.75 2.68
C PRO A 207 -0.36 -13.13 3.24
N PHE A 208 -1.24 -13.68 4.07
CA PHE A 208 -1.12 -15.08 4.51
C PHE A 208 -1.33 -16.01 3.31
N ALA A 209 -0.56 -17.09 3.26
CA ALA A 209 -0.79 -18.15 2.29
C ALA A 209 -2.10 -18.88 2.59
N ASP A 210 -2.75 -19.39 1.55
CA ASP A 210 -4.08 -19.98 1.65
C ASP A 210 -4.09 -21.23 2.55
N ASP A 211 -3.03 -22.03 2.51
CA ASP A 211 -2.80 -23.19 3.38
C ASP A 211 -2.72 -22.82 4.88
N THR A 212 -2.17 -21.65 5.18
CA THR A 212 -2.05 -21.11 6.53
C THR A 212 -3.43 -20.71 7.06
N LEU A 213 -4.22 -20.02 6.23
CA LEU A 213 -5.60 -19.64 6.56
C LEU A 213 -6.50 -20.87 6.71
N PHE A 214 -6.37 -21.83 5.78
CA PHE A 214 -7.04 -23.13 5.84
C PHE A 214 -6.71 -23.85 7.16
N SER A 215 -5.43 -23.95 7.52
CA SER A 215 -5.00 -24.61 8.75
C SER A 215 -5.54 -23.94 10.01
N ALA A 216 -5.60 -22.60 10.04
CA ALA A 216 -6.17 -21.85 11.16
C ALA A 216 -7.68 -22.15 11.33
N LEU A 217 -8.43 -22.13 10.23
CA LEU A 217 -9.86 -22.45 10.22
C LEU A 217 -10.09 -23.92 10.63
N GLN A 218 -9.33 -24.84 10.03
CA GLN A 218 -9.41 -26.28 10.30
C GLN A 218 -9.16 -26.62 11.76
N LYS A 219 -8.11 -26.04 12.37
CA LYS A 219 -7.74 -26.24 13.78
C LYS A 219 -8.89 -25.90 14.74
N CYS A 220 -9.67 -24.87 14.43
CA CYS A 220 -10.82 -24.46 15.24
C CYS A 220 -12.00 -25.45 15.11
N MET A 221 -12.19 -26.01 13.92
CA MET A 221 -13.34 -26.87 13.61
C MET A 221 -13.15 -28.34 14.00
N ILE A 222 -11.92 -28.86 13.97
CA ILE A 222 -11.64 -30.27 14.33
C ILE A 222 -12.10 -30.62 15.75
N ARG A 223 -12.12 -29.61 16.64
CA ARG A 223 -12.55 -29.77 18.04
C ARG A 223 -14.08 -29.67 18.21
N HIS A 224 -14.81 -29.26 17.19
CA HIS A 224 -16.26 -29.05 17.28
C HIS A 224 -17.02 -30.28 16.78
N PRO A 225 -17.92 -30.88 17.60
CA PRO A 225 -18.60 -32.13 17.26
C PRO A 225 -19.43 -32.03 15.98
N VAL A 226 -19.98 -30.85 15.69
CA VAL A 226 -20.86 -30.64 14.54
C VAL A 226 -20.08 -30.42 13.24
N PHE A 227 -18.94 -29.72 13.29
CA PHE A 227 -18.21 -29.32 12.08
C PHE A 227 -17.07 -30.28 11.71
N ARG A 228 -16.67 -31.17 12.63
CA ARG A 228 -15.57 -32.12 12.43
C ARG A 228 -15.76 -32.99 11.19
N GLU A 229 -16.99 -33.45 10.92
CA GLU A 229 -17.27 -34.30 9.76
C GLU A 229 -17.18 -33.51 8.45
N THR A 230 -17.72 -32.29 8.41
CA THR A 230 -17.55 -31.37 7.28
C THR A 230 -16.08 -31.11 6.96
N VAL A 231 -15.24 -30.92 7.97
CA VAL A 231 -13.79 -30.75 7.78
C VAL A 231 -13.14 -31.99 7.16
N ALA A 232 -13.57 -33.19 7.55
CA ALA A 232 -12.99 -34.45 7.06
C ALA A 232 -13.34 -34.75 5.59
N THR A 233 -14.47 -34.23 5.10
CA THR A 233 -14.97 -34.47 3.74
C THR A 233 -14.49 -33.44 2.72
N VAL A 234 -14.00 -32.28 3.16
CA VAL A 234 -13.42 -31.26 2.27
C VAL A 234 -12.03 -31.72 1.83
N HIS A 235 -11.93 -32.27 0.63
CA HIS A 235 -10.66 -32.70 0.03
C HIS A 235 -9.86 -31.56 -0.59
N GLN A 236 -10.49 -30.41 -0.82
CA GLN A 236 -9.83 -29.24 -1.38
C GLN A 236 -9.17 -28.43 -0.25
N LEU A 237 -7.84 -28.37 -0.27
CA LEU A 237 -7.03 -27.61 0.68
C LEU A 237 -7.04 -26.12 0.34
N SER A 238 -8.23 -25.50 0.35
CA SER A 238 -8.35 -24.04 0.24
C SER A 238 -9.25 -23.44 1.30
N PHE A 239 -8.88 -22.24 1.75
CA PHE A 239 -9.64 -21.54 2.79
C PHE A 239 -11.09 -21.30 2.35
N ASP A 240 -11.30 -20.84 1.12
CA ASP A 240 -12.64 -20.53 0.62
C ASP A 240 -13.52 -21.77 0.44
N ALA A 241 -12.95 -22.92 0.04
CA ALA A 241 -13.71 -24.16 -0.05
C ALA A 241 -14.20 -24.61 1.33
N LEU A 242 -13.32 -24.58 2.33
CA LEU A 242 -13.69 -24.93 3.71
C LEU A 242 -14.67 -23.91 4.31
N ALA A 243 -14.45 -22.62 4.11
CA ALA A 243 -15.34 -21.56 4.58
C ALA A 243 -16.76 -21.70 3.99
N THR A 244 -16.86 -22.05 2.71
CA THR A 244 -18.15 -22.29 2.04
C THR A 244 -18.84 -23.52 2.61
N ALA A 245 -18.13 -24.64 2.78
CA ALA A 245 -18.69 -25.87 3.34
C ALA A 245 -19.22 -25.66 4.78
N LEU A 246 -18.46 -24.95 5.61
CA LEU A 246 -18.86 -24.63 6.99
C LEU A 246 -20.07 -23.70 7.04
N SER A 247 -20.11 -22.68 6.17
CA SER A 247 -21.25 -21.76 6.07
C SER A 247 -22.54 -22.50 5.70
N THR A 248 -22.46 -23.44 4.74
CA THR A 248 -23.59 -24.29 4.35
C THR A 248 -24.03 -25.22 5.49
N CYS A 249 -23.07 -25.79 6.23
CA CYS A 249 -23.37 -26.63 7.39
C CYS A 249 -24.08 -25.84 8.51
N GLN A 250 -23.60 -24.63 8.82
CA GLN A 250 -24.23 -23.77 9.82
C GLN A 250 -25.67 -23.39 9.42
N LEU A 251 -25.89 -23.01 8.16
CA LEU A 251 -27.23 -22.74 7.63
C LEU A 251 -28.16 -23.95 7.78
N ALA A 252 -27.67 -25.16 7.46
CA ALA A 252 -28.46 -26.38 7.60
C ALA A 252 -28.89 -26.59 9.05
N LEU A 253 -27.99 -26.39 10.02
CA LEU A 253 -28.30 -26.53 11.45
C LEU A 253 -29.32 -25.51 11.94
N GLU A 254 -29.17 -24.25 11.54
CA GLU A 254 -30.09 -23.17 11.91
C GLU A 254 -31.48 -23.33 11.28
N SER A 255 -31.54 -24.01 10.12
CA SER A 255 -32.80 -24.26 9.40
C SER A 255 -33.62 -25.43 9.96
N VAL A 256 -33.05 -26.29 10.80
CA VAL A 256 -33.80 -27.38 11.46
C VAL A 256 -34.65 -26.77 12.56
N PRO A 257 -35.99 -26.84 12.48
CA PRO A 257 -36.84 -26.36 13.56
C PRO A 257 -36.49 -27.13 14.82
N THR A 258 -36.16 -26.40 15.89
CA THR A 258 -35.83 -26.96 17.20
C THR A 258 -36.94 -27.92 17.60
N GLN A 259 -36.67 -29.21 17.48
CA GLN A 259 -37.58 -30.25 17.90
C GLN A 259 -37.71 -30.05 19.40
N LYS A 260 -38.89 -29.60 19.85
CA LYS A 260 -39.22 -29.51 21.26
C LYS A 260 -38.94 -30.88 21.86
N PHE A 261 -37.86 -31.01 22.61
CA PHE A 261 -37.74 -32.08 23.57
C PHE A 261 -38.78 -31.78 24.64
N ASP A 262 -39.89 -32.53 24.60
CA ASP A 262 -40.81 -32.59 25.74
C ASP A 262 -40.03 -33.09 26.97
N PRO A 263 -40.29 -32.52 28.15
CA PRO A 263 -39.55 -32.79 29.39
C PRO A 263 -39.65 -34.24 29.87
#